data_AF-N9LD70-F1
#
_entry.id   AF-N9LD70-F1
#
_cell.length_a   1.000
_cell.length_b   1.000
_cell.length_c   1.000
_cell.angle_alpha   90.00
_cell.angle_beta   90.00
_cell.angle_gamma   90.00
#
_symmetry.space_group_name_H-M   'P 1'
#
loop_
_entity.id
_entity.type
_entity.pdbx_description
1 polymer ?
#
loop_
_entity_poly.entity_id
_entity_poly.type
_entity_poly.pdbx_seq_one_letter_code
_entity_poly.pdbx_strand_id
1 'polypeptide(L)'
;MSNLVTMTAKFYDKSGNHFSNLDVQSRYQGSSKANIQKTDSRGLFVFQASPNRTVEILAKPPNQKEYSVFRTINSSASSSEVNPIKVQLPKTIDEYQQIKQPTSTKGIVSTFFKVVDSNGKVMKNFPIQSRPKGKGNSPDKLTDDQGIVEVKSSPNRDIEVLVLTSNDQFVLKSSINSGSGSSQPIPIKLDEPYAKFLSRSEIKILDRDGKDYVVEKTNIEMLIVESGKKQLYSISNGKLPLQSMVGQKLEFTVYKPDGKPLKPQSYMATRIKNKPAELRLDVDITKGSTTPNDPEINKQVKVDILITMEQMQKMWPAVKNVERIKIILDELNNGIIDYKLDTRLRQAHFMAQVFAESGYLFSLRENIAAYTEKNLLDNMGYYQRNRAEAKIDAAIKDKVLKEKTICNKAYMDVNRPKNRALGNIKEDDGYKFIGRGLKMTTGRYNYTQFDKFYPKAWSDEKLDFVENPELIEQPKYAARTALVYWLANKLYDMADLGATHTVVDGITRGINAGATSTMLIERRSYFDKAKTIFK
;
A
#
# COMPACT_ATOMS: atom_id res chain seq x y z
N MET A 1 7.74 -32.40 32.98
CA MET A 1 8.05 -32.21 31.54
C MET A 1 8.28 -33.59 30.94
N SER A 2 7.51 -33.98 29.92
CA SER A 2 7.74 -35.27 29.24
C SER A 2 9.04 -35.19 28.45
N ASN A 3 10.01 -36.06 28.72
CA ASN A 3 11.24 -36.19 27.94
C ASN A 3 10.88 -36.73 26.55
N LEU A 4 10.60 -35.85 25.59
CA LEU A 4 10.35 -36.23 24.20
C LEU A 4 11.68 -36.49 23.49
N VAL A 5 11.66 -37.46 22.56
CA VAL A 5 12.77 -37.77 21.66
C VAL A 5 12.47 -37.23 20.27
N THR A 6 13.45 -36.53 19.70
CA THR A 6 13.42 -36.10 18.30
C THR A 6 13.72 -37.28 17.40
N MET A 7 12.87 -37.51 16.41
CA MET A 7 13.04 -38.56 15.41
C MET A 7 13.11 -37.95 14.02
N THR A 8 13.97 -38.51 13.17
CA THR A 8 14.11 -38.10 11.78
C THR A 8 13.87 -39.29 10.85
N ALA A 9 12.93 -39.16 9.92
CA ALA A 9 12.66 -40.13 8.87
C ALA A 9 12.96 -39.55 7.49
N LYS A 10 13.36 -40.39 6.54
CA LYS A 10 13.61 -40.00 5.15
C LYS A 10 12.83 -40.89 4.20
N PHE A 11 12.09 -40.28 3.28
CA PHE A 11 11.18 -40.97 2.37
C PHE A 11 11.79 -41.17 1.00
N TYR A 12 11.71 -42.41 0.50
CA TYR A 12 12.25 -42.85 -0.78
C TYR A 12 11.18 -43.50 -1.64
N ASP A 13 11.24 -43.28 -2.94
CA ASP A 13 10.46 -43.97 -3.96
C ASP A 13 11.07 -45.33 -4.29
N LYS A 14 10.33 -46.19 -4.99
CA LYS A 14 10.77 -47.57 -5.33
C LYS A 14 12.17 -47.65 -5.93
N SER A 15 12.63 -46.62 -6.65
CA SER A 15 13.94 -46.55 -7.31
C SER A 15 15.06 -46.03 -6.40
N GLY A 16 14.73 -45.56 -5.19
CA GLY A 16 15.67 -45.00 -4.23
C GLY A 16 15.84 -43.48 -4.33
N ASN A 17 15.03 -42.79 -5.12
CA ASN A 17 14.98 -41.33 -5.14
C ASN A 17 14.21 -40.82 -3.93
N HIS A 18 14.64 -39.71 -3.34
CA HIS A 18 13.95 -39.14 -2.18
C HIS A 18 12.77 -38.26 -2.61
N PHE A 19 11.71 -38.24 -1.81
CA PHE A 19 10.56 -37.38 -2.06
C PHE A 19 10.72 -35.99 -1.44
N SER A 20 10.72 -34.93 -2.24
CA SER A 20 10.56 -33.56 -1.74
C SER A 20 9.09 -33.18 -1.61
N ASN A 21 8.70 -32.47 -0.54
CA ASN A 21 7.36 -31.89 -0.35
C ASN A 21 6.21 -32.95 -0.32
N LEU A 22 6.50 -34.16 0.15
CA LEU A 22 5.51 -35.24 0.30
C LEU A 22 4.69 -35.04 1.56
N ASP A 23 3.36 -35.14 1.45
CA ASP A 23 2.46 -35.15 2.61
C ASP A 23 2.75 -36.39 3.49
N VAL A 24 3.20 -36.17 4.72
CA VAL A 24 3.58 -37.20 5.68
C VAL A 24 2.98 -36.94 7.05
N GLN A 25 2.86 -37.98 7.85
CA GLN A 25 2.47 -37.83 9.24
C GLN A 25 3.07 -38.90 10.14
N SER A 26 3.20 -38.58 11.43
CA SER A 26 3.46 -39.56 12.48
C SER A 26 2.32 -39.59 13.49
N ARG A 27 1.99 -40.78 13.99
CA ARG A 27 1.02 -40.96 15.08
C ARG A 27 1.39 -42.16 15.94
N TYR A 28 0.96 -42.17 17.20
CA TYR A 28 1.04 -43.41 17.97
C TYR A 28 0.08 -44.45 17.38
N GLN A 29 0.49 -45.72 17.41
CA GLN A 29 -0.37 -46.82 16.96
C GLN A 29 -1.72 -46.78 17.68
N GLY A 30 -2.82 -46.80 16.93
CA GLY A 30 -4.19 -46.70 17.45
C GLY A 30 -4.66 -45.28 17.83
N SER A 31 -3.83 -44.24 17.68
CA SER A 31 -4.21 -42.85 17.94
C SER A 31 -4.84 -42.18 16.71
N SER A 32 -5.90 -41.39 16.91
CA SER A 32 -6.42 -40.47 15.89
C SER A 32 -5.65 -39.15 15.81
N LYS A 33 -4.88 -38.80 16.85
CA LYS A 33 -4.01 -37.61 16.87
C LYS A 33 -2.72 -37.91 16.12
N ALA A 34 -2.45 -37.12 15.07
CA ALA A 34 -1.28 -37.23 14.22
C ALA A 34 -0.56 -35.89 14.09
N ASN A 35 0.77 -35.94 13.95
CA ASN A 35 1.61 -34.81 13.56
C ASN A 35 1.75 -34.85 12.04
N ILE A 36 1.10 -33.91 11.35
CA ILE A 36 1.03 -33.84 9.88
C ILE A 36 2.00 -32.76 9.40
N GLN A 37 2.88 -33.11 8.48
CA GLN A 37 3.85 -32.19 7.88
C GLN A 37 4.11 -32.59 6.42
N LYS A 38 4.93 -31.79 5.73
CA LYS A 38 5.51 -32.19 4.46
C LYS A 38 7.00 -32.49 4.64
N THR A 39 7.55 -33.38 3.83
CA THR A 39 9.00 -33.59 3.80
C THR A 39 9.72 -32.33 3.29
N ASP A 40 10.94 -32.09 3.80
CA ASP A 40 11.80 -31.01 3.30
C ASP A 40 12.31 -31.29 1.87
N SER A 41 13.14 -30.39 1.33
CA SER A 41 13.73 -30.54 -0.01
C SER A 41 14.66 -31.75 -0.15
N ARG A 42 15.13 -32.34 0.96
CA ARG A 42 15.99 -33.53 1.01
C ARG A 42 15.21 -34.79 1.38
N GLY A 43 13.89 -34.69 1.50
CA GLY A 43 12.97 -35.77 1.84
C GLY A 43 12.92 -36.16 3.31
N LEU A 44 13.38 -35.28 4.20
CA LEU A 44 13.40 -35.50 5.65
C LEU A 44 12.07 -35.07 6.30
N PHE A 45 11.68 -35.80 7.33
CA PHE A 45 10.55 -35.55 8.20
C PHE A 45 11.01 -35.67 9.66
N VAL A 46 10.90 -34.57 10.41
CA VAL A 46 11.34 -34.49 11.81
C VAL A 46 10.12 -34.37 12.73
N PHE A 47 10.03 -35.24 13.74
CA PHE A 47 8.93 -35.24 14.69
C PHE A 47 9.37 -35.62 16.10
N GLN A 48 8.57 -35.26 17.09
CA GLN A 48 8.78 -35.60 18.49
C GLN A 48 7.90 -36.79 18.89
N ALA A 49 8.45 -37.71 19.69
CA ALA A 49 7.69 -38.82 20.27
C ALA A 49 8.08 -39.04 21.74
N SER A 50 7.18 -39.55 22.56
CA SER A 50 7.52 -40.03 23.90
C SER A 50 8.35 -41.32 23.78
N PRO A 51 9.38 -41.55 24.60
CA PRO A 51 10.24 -42.74 24.54
C PRO A 51 9.46 -44.04 24.69
N ASN A 52 9.97 -45.13 24.11
CA ASN A 52 9.42 -46.48 24.22
C ASN A 52 7.95 -46.62 23.74
N ARG A 53 7.56 -45.86 22.72
CA ARG A 53 6.22 -45.88 22.13
C ARG A 53 6.27 -46.39 20.69
N THR A 54 5.24 -47.14 20.29
CA THR A 54 5.06 -47.52 18.90
C THR A 54 4.49 -46.35 18.09
N VAL A 55 5.21 -45.94 17.06
CA VAL A 55 4.86 -44.83 16.16
C VAL A 55 4.68 -45.35 14.74
N GLU A 56 3.53 -45.04 14.14
CA GLU A 56 3.26 -45.24 12.73
C GLU A 56 3.69 -44.00 11.95
N ILE A 57 4.46 -44.22 10.88
CA ILE A 57 4.85 -43.22 9.89
C ILE A 57 4.05 -43.46 8.63
N LEU A 58 3.28 -42.45 8.23
CA LEU A 58 2.38 -42.50 7.09
C LEU A 58 2.77 -41.47 6.05
N ALA A 59 2.40 -41.74 4.80
CA ALA A 59 2.50 -40.78 3.71
C ALA A 59 1.23 -40.79 2.86
N LYS A 60 0.97 -39.67 2.18
CA LYS A 60 -0.07 -39.54 1.16
C LYS A 60 0.59 -39.08 -0.14
N PRO A 61 1.07 -40.03 -0.97
CA PRO A 61 1.67 -39.72 -2.26
C PRO A 61 0.71 -39.00 -3.20
N PRO A 62 1.22 -38.36 -4.28
CA PRO A 62 0.37 -37.78 -5.32
C PRO A 62 -0.70 -38.76 -5.80
N ASN A 63 -1.90 -38.24 -6.08
CA ASN A 63 -3.05 -39.00 -6.56
C ASN A 63 -3.60 -40.08 -5.59
N GLN A 64 -3.21 -40.06 -4.30
CA GLN A 64 -3.83 -40.88 -3.26
C GLN A 64 -4.80 -40.04 -2.41
N LYS A 65 -5.97 -40.63 -2.08
CA LYS A 65 -7.00 -39.96 -1.28
C LYS A 65 -6.68 -39.93 0.22
N GLU A 66 -5.97 -40.93 0.73
CA GLU A 66 -5.78 -41.16 2.16
C GLU A 66 -4.31 -41.45 2.50
N TYR A 67 -3.92 -41.17 3.75
CA TYR A 67 -2.61 -41.53 4.29
C TYR A 67 -2.52 -43.03 4.52
N SER A 68 -1.44 -43.65 4.05
CA SER A 68 -1.15 -45.07 4.26
C SER A 68 0.07 -45.24 5.17
N VAL A 69 0.04 -46.23 6.06
CA VAL A 69 1.19 -46.57 6.92
C VAL A 69 2.27 -47.21 6.05
N PHE A 70 3.48 -46.66 6.07
CA PHE A 70 4.63 -47.19 5.33
C PHE A 70 5.72 -47.73 6.26
N ARG A 71 5.75 -47.29 7.51
CA ARG A 71 6.70 -47.77 8.50
C ARG A 71 6.09 -47.71 9.89
N THR A 72 6.35 -48.71 10.70
CA THR A 72 6.10 -48.67 12.14
C THR A 72 7.43 -48.80 12.86
N ILE A 73 7.67 -47.97 13.87
CA ILE A 73 8.91 -47.93 14.65
C ILE A 73 8.61 -47.91 16.14
N ASN A 74 9.61 -48.24 16.95
CA ASN A 74 9.63 -47.85 18.36
C ASN A 74 10.41 -46.53 18.50
N SER A 75 9.90 -45.58 19.26
CA SER A 75 10.57 -44.30 19.51
C SER A 75 11.86 -44.40 20.32
N SER A 76 12.23 -45.58 20.82
CA SER A 76 13.57 -45.86 21.33
C SER A 76 14.64 -46.02 20.23
N ALA A 77 14.23 -46.09 18.95
CA ALA A 77 15.16 -46.19 17.83
C ALA A 77 15.99 -44.91 17.68
N SER A 78 17.32 -45.05 17.70
CA SER A 78 18.24 -43.95 17.40
C SER A 78 18.01 -43.47 15.96
N SER A 79 17.72 -42.17 15.80
CA SER A 79 17.64 -41.54 14.49
C SER A 79 18.14 -40.10 14.59
N SER A 80 18.73 -39.61 13.50
CA SER A 80 19.21 -38.24 13.39
C SER A 80 19.10 -37.79 11.95
N GLU A 81 19.43 -36.53 11.69
CA GLU A 81 19.56 -36.03 10.33
C GLU A 81 20.67 -36.75 9.52
N VAL A 82 21.74 -37.18 10.20
CA VAL A 82 22.87 -37.91 9.57
C VAL A 82 22.51 -39.37 9.28
N ASN A 83 21.71 -40.00 10.16
CA ASN A 83 21.24 -41.37 9.98
C ASN A 83 19.71 -41.45 10.21
N PRO A 84 18.90 -41.07 9.21
CA PRO A 84 17.45 -41.03 9.35
C PRO A 84 16.81 -42.41 9.15
N ILE A 85 15.63 -42.61 9.72
CA ILE A 85 14.81 -43.79 9.49
C ILE A 85 14.37 -43.84 8.03
N LYS A 86 14.80 -44.88 7.31
CA LYS A 86 14.44 -45.07 5.90
C LYS A 86 12.99 -45.54 5.76
N VAL A 87 12.18 -44.76 5.05
CA VAL A 87 10.79 -45.10 4.69
C VAL A 87 10.71 -45.27 3.17
N GLN A 88 10.36 -46.46 2.73
CA GLN A 88 10.39 -46.88 1.34
C GLN A 88 8.97 -47.04 0.79
N LEU A 89 8.61 -46.27 -0.23
CA LEU A 89 7.30 -46.36 -0.88
C LEU A 89 7.32 -47.39 -2.03
N PRO A 90 6.18 -48.04 -2.33
CA PRO A 90 6.09 -49.16 -3.27
C PRO A 90 6.09 -48.78 -4.76
N LYS A 91 5.99 -47.49 -5.09
CA LYS A 91 6.01 -46.98 -6.47
C LYS A 91 7.07 -45.90 -6.65
N THR A 92 7.51 -45.67 -7.88
CA THR A 92 8.36 -44.54 -8.23
C THR A 92 7.59 -43.22 -8.12
N ILE A 93 8.29 -42.09 -8.02
CA ILE A 93 7.67 -40.76 -8.05
C ILE A 93 6.80 -40.62 -9.31
N ASP A 94 7.32 -41.03 -10.46
CA ASP A 94 6.61 -40.97 -11.73
C ASP A 94 5.35 -41.83 -11.73
N GLU A 95 5.39 -43.05 -11.18
CA GLU A 95 4.23 -43.93 -11.07
C GLU A 95 3.13 -43.36 -10.14
N TYR A 96 3.48 -42.57 -9.13
CA TYR A 96 2.51 -41.84 -8.32
C TYR A 96 1.97 -40.59 -9.05
N GLN A 97 2.77 -39.96 -9.90
CA GLN A 97 2.38 -38.81 -10.70
C GLN A 97 1.58 -39.21 -11.95
N GLN A 98 1.72 -40.44 -12.43
CA GLN A 98 0.91 -40.99 -13.50
C GLN A 98 -0.56 -41.00 -13.09
N ILE A 99 -1.32 -40.13 -13.74
CA ILE A 99 -2.77 -40.15 -13.75
C ILE A 99 -3.15 -41.54 -14.27
N LYS A 100 -3.80 -42.37 -13.43
CA LYS A 100 -4.47 -43.59 -13.91
C LYS A 100 -5.27 -43.20 -15.15
N GLN A 101 -4.97 -43.82 -16.30
CA GLN A 101 -5.81 -43.72 -17.48
C GLN A 101 -7.27 -43.86 -17.04
N PRO A 102 -8.15 -42.90 -17.33
CA PRO A 102 -9.57 -43.13 -17.21
C PRO A 102 -9.92 -44.19 -18.26
N THR A 103 -10.20 -45.40 -17.80
CA THR A 103 -10.95 -46.39 -18.59
C THR A 103 -12.21 -45.71 -19.12
N SER A 104 -12.40 -45.81 -20.43
CA SER A 104 -13.50 -45.17 -21.15
C SER A 104 -14.85 -45.54 -20.52
N THR A 105 -15.54 -44.55 -19.98
CA THR A 105 -17.00 -44.60 -19.93
C THR A 105 -17.48 -44.55 -21.38
N LYS A 106 -18.20 -45.59 -21.81
CA LYS A 106 -18.68 -45.82 -23.19
C LYS A 106 -18.91 -44.50 -23.97
N GLY A 107 -18.08 -44.25 -24.99
CA GLY A 107 -18.35 -43.26 -26.05
C GLY A 107 -17.68 -41.88 -25.95
N ILE A 108 -16.73 -41.65 -25.03
CA ILE A 108 -15.96 -40.39 -24.94
C ILE A 108 -14.45 -40.66 -25.11
N VAL A 109 -13.78 -39.86 -25.93
CA VAL A 109 -12.32 -39.84 -26.14
C VAL A 109 -11.70 -38.55 -25.59
N SER A 110 -10.43 -38.60 -25.20
CA SER A 110 -9.66 -37.43 -24.75
C SER A 110 -8.64 -37.02 -25.80
N THR A 111 -8.54 -35.72 -26.02
CA THR A 111 -7.50 -35.09 -26.82
C THR A 111 -6.81 -34.02 -25.99
N PHE A 112 -5.47 -34.02 -25.97
CA PHE A 112 -4.70 -33.05 -25.19
C PHE A 112 -4.12 -31.96 -26.10
N PHE A 113 -4.13 -30.72 -25.62
CA PHE A 113 -3.52 -29.58 -26.31
C PHE A 113 -2.50 -28.90 -25.40
N LYS A 114 -1.33 -28.57 -25.94
CA LYS A 114 -0.27 -27.85 -25.22
C LYS A 114 -0.16 -26.42 -25.71
N VAL A 115 -0.41 -25.46 -24.82
CA VAL A 115 -0.44 -24.03 -25.15
C VAL A 115 0.89 -23.37 -24.76
N VAL A 116 1.49 -22.68 -25.73
CA VAL A 116 2.71 -21.86 -25.55
C VAL A 116 2.50 -20.47 -26.14
N ASP A 117 3.17 -19.45 -25.60
CA ASP A 117 3.15 -18.09 -26.17
C ASP A 117 3.91 -18.00 -27.50
N SER A 118 3.94 -16.80 -28.11
CA SER A 118 4.65 -16.57 -29.37
C SER A 118 6.16 -16.83 -29.30
N ASN A 119 6.75 -16.82 -28.10
CA ASN A 119 8.15 -17.12 -27.83
C ASN A 119 8.39 -18.56 -27.36
N GLY A 120 7.34 -19.40 -27.30
CA GLY A 120 7.43 -20.79 -26.84
C GLY A 120 7.37 -20.97 -25.32
N LYS A 121 7.10 -19.90 -24.54
CA LYS A 121 6.90 -20.01 -23.10
C LYS A 121 5.61 -20.78 -22.81
N VAL A 122 5.70 -21.77 -21.92
CA VAL A 122 4.54 -22.55 -21.47
C VAL A 122 3.51 -21.66 -20.77
N MET A 123 2.26 -21.72 -21.26
CA MET A 123 1.14 -20.94 -20.74
C MET A 123 0.42 -21.73 -19.64
N LYS A 124 0.82 -21.53 -18.38
CA LYS A 124 0.28 -22.25 -17.21
C LYS A 124 -1.03 -21.63 -16.72
N ASN A 125 -1.99 -22.46 -16.28
CA ASN A 125 -3.30 -22.03 -15.79
C ASN A 125 -4.01 -21.02 -16.73
N PHE A 126 -3.78 -21.18 -18.03
CA PHE A 126 -4.20 -20.23 -19.05
C PHE A 126 -5.58 -20.61 -19.59
N PRO A 127 -6.49 -19.63 -19.75
CA PRO A 127 -7.85 -19.85 -20.21
C PRO A 127 -7.92 -20.23 -21.69
N ILE A 128 -8.65 -21.31 -21.97
CA ILE A 128 -8.99 -21.77 -23.31
C ILE A 128 -10.48 -22.15 -23.34
N GLN A 129 -11.05 -22.22 -24.54
CA GLN A 129 -12.36 -22.79 -24.77
C GLN A 129 -12.25 -23.93 -25.78
N SER A 130 -13.09 -24.95 -25.63
CA SER A 130 -13.16 -26.06 -26.57
C SER A 130 -14.62 -26.35 -26.90
N ARG A 131 -14.94 -26.51 -28.18
CA ARG A 131 -16.32 -26.71 -28.65
C ARG A 131 -16.39 -27.60 -29.88
N PRO A 132 -17.51 -28.27 -30.17
CA PRO A 132 -17.72 -28.87 -31.48
C PRO A 132 -17.70 -27.79 -32.57
N LYS A 133 -17.15 -28.12 -33.74
CA LYS A 133 -17.06 -27.20 -34.87
C LYS A 133 -18.42 -26.57 -35.20
N GLY A 134 -18.44 -25.24 -35.36
CA GLY A 134 -19.65 -24.48 -35.68
C GLY A 134 -20.66 -24.30 -34.53
N LYS A 135 -20.36 -24.72 -33.29
CA LYS A 135 -21.17 -24.40 -32.11
C LYS A 135 -20.70 -23.12 -31.43
N GLY A 136 -21.63 -22.36 -30.86
CA GLY A 136 -21.34 -21.15 -30.07
C GLY A 136 -20.82 -21.46 -28.67
N ASN A 137 -20.61 -20.41 -27.86
CA ASN A 137 -20.22 -20.36 -26.43
C ASN A 137 -19.83 -21.68 -25.76
N SER A 138 -18.62 -21.74 -25.21
CA SER A 138 -18.18 -22.88 -24.40
C SER A 138 -17.57 -22.41 -23.08
N PRO A 139 -17.70 -23.20 -22.00
CA PRO A 139 -17.13 -22.85 -20.72
C PRO A 139 -15.60 -22.81 -20.85
N ASP A 140 -14.99 -21.95 -20.05
CA ASP A 140 -13.54 -21.88 -19.98
C ASP A 140 -12.98 -23.15 -19.34
N LYS A 141 -11.82 -23.54 -19.85
CA LYS A 141 -10.93 -24.53 -19.25
C LYS A 141 -9.59 -23.86 -19.01
N LEU A 142 -8.83 -24.39 -18.06
CA LEU A 142 -7.49 -23.92 -17.76
C LEU A 142 -6.49 -25.00 -18.16
N THR A 143 -5.35 -24.57 -18.70
CA THR A 143 -4.20 -25.45 -18.84
C THR A 143 -3.59 -25.78 -17.47
N ASP A 144 -2.90 -26.91 -17.36
CA ASP A 144 -2.14 -27.28 -16.18
C ASP A 144 -0.77 -26.57 -16.09
N ASP A 145 0.07 -26.98 -15.14
CA ASP A 145 1.41 -26.39 -14.93
C ASP A 145 2.41 -26.73 -16.06
N GLN A 146 2.08 -27.67 -16.96
CA GLN A 146 2.81 -27.99 -18.18
C GLN A 146 2.21 -27.30 -19.42
N GLY A 147 1.16 -26.49 -19.25
CA GLY A 147 0.43 -25.82 -20.31
C GLY A 147 -0.49 -26.73 -21.10
N ILE A 148 -0.85 -27.90 -20.54
CA ILE A 148 -1.67 -28.91 -21.21
C ILE A 148 -3.13 -28.80 -20.76
N VAL A 149 -4.07 -28.98 -21.68
CA VAL A 149 -5.51 -29.05 -21.38
C VAL A 149 -6.13 -30.28 -22.02
N GLU A 150 -7.00 -30.97 -21.27
CA GLU A 150 -7.78 -32.10 -21.77
C GLU A 150 -9.11 -31.63 -22.39
N VAL A 151 -9.36 -32.08 -23.62
CA VAL A 151 -10.61 -31.89 -24.34
C VAL A 151 -11.28 -33.25 -24.52
N LYS A 152 -12.46 -33.40 -23.93
CA LYS A 152 -13.29 -34.61 -24.06
C LYS A 152 -14.35 -34.41 -25.13
N SER A 153 -14.51 -35.39 -26.02
CA SER A 153 -15.53 -35.38 -27.08
C SER A 153 -15.96 -36.80 -27.43
N SER A 154 -17.05 -36.94 -28.18
CA SER A 154 -17.32 -38.21 -28.87
C SER A 154 -16.19 -38.54 -29.86
N PRO A 155 -15.94 -39.82 -30.15
CA PRO A 155 -15.02 -40.22 -31.21
C PRO A 155 -15.37 -39.56 -32.56
N ASN A 156 -14.35 -39.33 -33.38
CA ASN A 156 -14.45 -38.79 -34.74
C ASN A 156 -15.19 -37.44 -34.83
N ARG A 157 -15.15 -36.61 -33.79
CA ARG A 157 -15.84 -35.33 -33.73
C ARG A 157 -14.91 -34.18 -34.13
N ASP A 158 -15.38 -33.30 -34.99
CA ASP A 158 -14.68 -32.04 -35.25
C ASP A 158 -14.76 -31.12 -34.03
N ILE A 159 -13.59 -30.79 -33.47
CA ILE A 159 -13.42 -29.96 -32.28
C ILE A 159 -12.62 -28.70 -32.63
N GLU A 160 -13.08 -27.57 -32.12
CA GLU A 160 -12.43 -26.28 -32.17
C GLU A 160 -11.86 -25.93 -30.79
N VAL A 161 -10.62 -25.44 -30.76
CA VAL A 161 -9.99 -24.88 -29.56
C VAL A 161 -9.69 -23.41 -29.79
N LEU A 162 -10.22 -22.59 -28.89
CA LEU A 162 -10.04 -21.15 -28.88
C LEU A 162 -9.20 -20.75 -27.68
N VAL A 163 -8.37 -19.73 -27.84
CA VAL A 163 -7.49 -19.21 -26.80
C VAL A 163 -7.77 -17.73 -26.55
N LEU A 164 -7.58 -17.29 -25.31
CA LEU A 164 -7.69 -15.87 -24.96
C LEU A 164 -6.61 -15.05 -25.67
N THR A 165 -6.96 -13.83 -26.08
CA THR A 165 -6.08 -12.80 -26.64
C THR A 165 -5.89 -11.64 -25.66
N SER A 166 -4.89 -10.79 -25.88
CA SER A 166 -4.68 -9.58 -25.05
C SER A 166 -5.84 -8.56 -25.12
N ASN A 167 -6.69 -8.65 -26.14
CA ASN A 167 -7.93 -7.86 -26.27
C ASN A 167 -9.11 -8.45 -25.50
N ASP A 168 -8.87 -9.47 -24.67
CA ASP A 168 -9.87 -10.17 -23.86
C ASP A 168 -10.95 -10.90 -24.68
N GLN A 169 -10.57 -11.42 -25.84
CA GLN A 169 -11.44 -12.19 -26.74
C GLN A 169 -10.87 -13.58 -27.00
N PHE A 170 -11.73 -14.58 -27.20
CA PHE A 170 -11.31 -15.92 -27.62
C PHE A 170 -11.23 -16.00 -29.14
N VAL A 171 -10.09 -16.42 -29.65
CA VAL A 171 -9.85 -16.64 -31.07
C VAL A 171 -9.57 -18.11 -31.35
N LEU A 172 -10.10 -18.62 -32.45
CA LEU A 172 -9.85 -19.97 -32.90
C LEU A 172 -8.36 -20.17 -33.23
N LYS A 173 -7.76 -21.22 -32.67
CA LYS A 173 -6.37 -21.62 -32.95
C LYS A 173 -6.19 -23.02 -33.48
N SER A 174 -7.11 -23.91 -33.19
CA SER A 174 -7.07 -25.28 -33.68
C SER A 174 -8.47 -25.74 -34.04
N SER A 175 -8.59 -26.44 -35.16
CA SER A 175 -9.80 -27.14 -35.59
C SER A 175 -9.38 -28.50 -36.12
N ILE A 176 -9.67 -29.57 -35.39
CA ILE A 176 -9.24 -30.92 -35.73
C ILE A 176 -10.36 -31.93 -35.54
N ASN A 177 -10.20 -33.13 -36.08
CA ASN A 177 -11.06 -34.26 -35.75
C ASN A 177 -10.48 -35.05 -34.57
N SER A 178 -11.31 -35.41 -33.59
CA SER A 178 -10.86 -36.08 -32.35
C SER A 178 -10.46 -37.54 -32.54
N GLY A 179 -10.80 -38.19 -33.66
CA GLY A 179 -10.48 -39.59 -33.93
C GLY A 179 -10.90 -40.53 -32.78
N SER A 180 -10.01 -41.46 -32.42
CA SER A 180 -10.12 -42.31 -31.22
C SER A 180 -9.52 -41.67 -29.95
N GLY A 181 -9.19 -40.37 -29.99
CA GLY A 181 -8.42 -39.67 -28.96
C GLY A 181 -6.92 -39.67 -29.25
N SER A 182 -6.16 -38.94 -28.44
CA SER A 182 -4.68 -38.89 -28.51
C SER A 182 -4.11 -38.73 -27.11
N SER A 183 -3.03 -39.45 -26.80
CA SER A 183 -2.22 -39.22 -25.59
C SER A 183 -1.13 -38.17 -25.79
N GLN A 184 -0.73 -37.90 -27.05
CA GLN A 184 0.28 -36.91 -27.38
C GLN A 184 -0.36 -35.52 -27.49
N PRO A 185 0.12 -34.51 -26.74
CA PRO A 185 -0.43 -33.16 -26.78
C PRO A 185 -0.18 -32.47 -28.12
N ILE A 186 -1.24 -31.91 -28.71
CA ILE A 186 -1.17 -31.13 -29.94
C ILE A 186 -0.74 -29.70 -29.60
N PRO A 187 0.33 -29.15 -30.21
CA PRO A 187 0.82 -27.82 -29.87
C PRO A 187 -0.12 -26.73 -30.38
N ILE A 188 -0.39 -25.73 -29.53
CA ILE A 188 -1.06 -24.48 -29.86
C ILE A 188 -0.10 -23.35 -29.49
N LYS A 189 0.26 -22.53 -30.49
CA LYS A 189 1.11 -21.35 -30.31
C LYS A 189 0.25 -20.09 -30.38
N LEU A 190 0.35 -19.24 -29.36
CA LEU A 190 -0.31 -17.92 -29.34
C LEU A 190 0.43 -16.95 -30.27
N ASP A 191 -0.27 -15.93 -30.75
CA ASP A 191 0.33 -14.87 -31.60
C ASP A 191 1.12 -13.84 -30.78
N GLU A 192 0.81 -13.76 -29.49
CA GLU A 192 1.32 -12.73 -28.58
C GLU A 192 2.20 -13.34 -27.49
N PRO A 193 3.21 -12.60 -27.00
CA PRO A 193 4.04 -13.06 -25.89
C PRO A 193 3.27 -12.97 -24.57
N TYR A 194 3.64 -13.79 -23.59
CA TYR A 194 2.97 -13.84 -22.28
C TYR A 194 2.83 -12.47 -21.61
N ALA A 195 3.83 -11.59 -21.79
CA ALA A 195 3.83 -10.24 -21.22
C ALA A 195 2.64 -9.36 -21.65
N LYS A 196 1.94 -9.68 -22.73
CA LYS A 196 0.74 -8.97 -23.18
C LYS A 196 -0.53 -9.36 -22.41
N PHE A 197 -0.50 -10.46 -21.66
CA PHE A 197 -1.64 -10.98 -20.91
C PHE A 197 -1.71 -10.44 -19.48
N LEU A 198 -1.52 -9.12 -19.33
CA LEU A 198 -1.61 -8.43 -18.03
C LEU A 198 -3.08 -8.17 -17.69
N SER A 199 -3.58 -8.83 -16.65
CA SER A 199 -4.91 -8.61 -16.10
C SER A 199 -4.94 -7.35 -15.25
N ARG A 200 -6.04 -6.60 -15.34
CA ARG A 200 -6.38 -5.50 -14.44
C ARG A 200 -7.67 -5.84 -13.72
N SER A 201 -7.64 -5.80 -12.39
CA SER A 201 -8.79 -6.09 -11.52
C SER A 201 -8.73 -5.26 -10.23
N GLU A 202 -9.68 -5.51 -9.34
CA GLU A 202 -9.76 -4.95 -8.00
C GLU A 202 -10.07 -6.08 -7.03
N ILE A 203 -9.33 -6.16 -5.93
CA ILE A 203 -9.67 -6.99 -4.78
C ILE A 203 -10.59 -6.18 -3.86
N LYS A 204 -11.77 -6.71 -3.58
CA LYS A 204 -12.69 -6.19 -2.56
C LYS A 204 -12.64 -7.08 -1.34
N ILE A 205 -12.39 -6.49 -0.19
CA ILE A 205 -12.45 -7.17 1.09
C ILE A 205 -13.87 -7.08 1.62
N LEU A 206 -14.45 -8.24 1.90
CA LEU A 206 -15.75 -8.36 2.54
C LEU A 206 -15.58 -9.02 3.92
N ASP A 207 -16.45 -8.71 4.85
CA ASP A 207 -16.53 -9.40 6.14
C ASP A 207 -17.20 -10.78 6.03
N ARG A 208 -17.43 -11.45 7.17
CA ARG A 208 -18.05 -12.79 7.22
C ARG A 208 -19.47 -12.79 6.65
N ASP A 209 -20.18 -11.68 6.74
CA ASP A 209 -21.57 -11.52 6.30
C ASP A 209 -21.67 -10.95 4.87
N GLY A 210 -20.52 -10.73 4.20
CA GLY A 210 -20.44 -10.22 2.83
C GLY A 210 -20.58 -8.70 2.71
N LYS A 211 -20.47 -7.94 3.81
CA LYS A 211 -20.46 -6.47 3.80
C LYS A 211 -19.07 -5.93 3.55
N ASP A 212 -18.98 -4.69 3.06
CA ASP A 212 -17.70 -4.01 2.82
C ASP A 212 -16.87 -3.91 4.11
N TYR A 213 -15.64 -4.43 4.08
CA TYR A 213 -14.70 -4.34 5.19
C TYR A 213 -14.00 -2.97 5.16
N VAL A 214 -14.60 -1.99 5.85
CA VAL A 214 -14.09 -0.62 5.91
C VAL A 214 -13.40 -0.39 7.25
N VAL A 215 -12.08 -0.50 7.24
CA VAL A 215 -11.22 -0.15 8.38
C VAL A 215 -10.19 0.86 7.90
N GLU A 216 -9.97 1.89 8.72
CA GLU A 216 -9.14 3.06 8.41
C GLU A 216 -7.75 2.69 7.88
N LYS A 217 -7.19 1.56 8.35
CA LYS A 217 -5.95 0.98 7.82
C LYS A 217 -5.96 -0.54 7.93
N THR A 218 -6.03 -1.21 6.78
CA THR A 218 -5.92 -2.67 6.65
C THR A 218 -4.68 -3.01 5.84
N ASN A 219 -3.80 -3.84 6.39
CA ASN A 219 -2.66 -4.34 5.64
C ASN A 219 -3.03 -5.63 4.91
N ILE A 220 -2.54 -5.77 3.67
CA ILE A 220 -2.71 -6.96 2.85
C ILE A 220 -1.33 -7.36 2.33
N GLU A 221 -0.87 -8.55 2.66
CA GLU A 221 0.29 -9.15 2.01
C GLU A 221 -0.18 -9.97 0.82
N MET A 222 0.37 -9.68 -0.35
CA MET A 222 0.27 -10.47 -1.55
C MET A 222 1.54 -11.29 -1.73
N LEU A 223 1.40 -12.60 -1.85
CA LEU A 223 2.44 -13.54 -2.19
C LEU A 223 2.27 -13.98 -3.66
N ILE A 224 3.32 -13.80 -4.45
CA ILE A 224 3.41 -14.40 -5.78
C ILE A 224 3.89 -15.84 -5.58
N VAL A 225 2.99 -16.81 -5.70
CA VAL A 225 3.22 -18.21 -5.28
C VAL A 225 4.44 -18.82 -5.97
N GLU A 226 4.62 -18.55 -7.27
CA GLU A 226 5.70 -19.17 -8.04
C GLU A 226 7.10 -18.62 -7.69
N SER A 227 7.19 -17.37 -7.22
CA SER A 227 8.47 -16.72 -6.93
C SER A 227 8.77 -16.60 -5.43
N GLY A 228 7.77 -16.81 -4.57
CA GLY A 228 7.87 -16.53 -3.14
C GLY A 228 7.91 -15.04 -2.79
N LYS A 229 7.89 -14.14 -3.80
CA LYS A 229 7.97 -12.69 -3.57
C LYS A 229 6.71 -12.20 -2.88
N LYS A 230 6.91 -11.50 -1.77
CA LYS A 230 5.85 -10.87 -0.99
C LYS A 230 5.79 -9.37 -1.28
N GLN A 231 4.60 -8.81 -1.28
CA GLN A 231 4.34 -7.38 -1.39
C GLN A 231 3.25 -7.00 -0.40
N LEU A 232 3.53 -6.00 0.43
CA LEU A 232 2.58 -5.50 1.42
C LEU A 232 1.89 -4.24 0.89
N TYR A 233 0.57 -4.19 1.06
CA TYR A 233 -0.28 -3.05 0.74
C TYR A 233 -0.97 -2.57 2.01
N SER A 234 -1.19 -1.26 2.14
CA SER A 234 -2.06 -0.69 3.15
C SER A 234 -3.23 0.01 2.45
N ILE A 235 -4.46 -0.38 2.79
CA ILE A 235 -5.68 0.18 2.19
C ILE A 235 -6.66 0.62 3.28
N SER A 236 -7.48 1.63 2.98
CA SER A 236 -8.41 2.25 3.95
C SER A 236 -9.90 2.06 3.62
N ASN A 237 -10.21 1.58 2.41
CA ASN A 237 -11.59 1.47 1.91
C ASN A 237 -11.97 0.02 1.51
N GLY A 238 -11.20 -0.97 1.97
CA GLY A 238 -11.43 -2.37 1.62
C GLY A 238 -11.20 -2.73 0.15
N LYS A 239 -10.65 -1.81 -0.67
CA LYS A 239 -10.39 -2.03 -2.10
C LYS A 239 -8.90 -1.94 -2.42
N LEU A 240 -8.38 -2.94 -3.12
CA LEU A 240 -7.01 -2.98 -3.61
C LEU A 240 -7.00 -3.15 -5.15
N PRO A 241 -6.65 -2.11 -5.92
CA PRO A 241 -6.38 -2.25 -7.34
C PRO A 241 -5.25 -3.26 -7.58
N LEU A 242 -5.47 -4.20 -8.49
CA LEU A 242 -4.56 -5.31 -8.73
C LEU A 242 -4.19 -5.41 -10.21
N GLN A 243 -2.89 -5.55 -10.45
CA GLN A 243 -2.34 -5.96 -11.75
C GLN A 243 -1.60 -7.29 -11.57
N SER A 244 -1.98 -8.30 -12.35
CA SER A 244 -1.38 -9.62 -12.31
C SER A 244 -1.41 -10.27 -13.68
N MET A 245 -0.51 -11.19 -13.95
CA MET A 245 -0.57 -11.92 -15.22
C MET A 245 -1.73 -12.91 -15.21
N VAL A 246 -2.36 -13.15 -16.36
CA VAL A 246 -3.35 -14.23 -16.49
C VAL A 246 -2.69 -15.58 -16.17
N GLY A 247 -3.36 -16.40 -15.35
CA GLY A 247 -2.87 -17.70 -14.89
C GLY A 247 -1.80 -17.68 -13.79
N GLN A 248 -1.40 -16.49 -13.31
CA GLN A 248 -0.47 -16.35 -12.20
C GLN A 248 -1.18 -16.59 -10.86
N LYS A 249 -0.66 -17.51 -10.04
CA LYS A 249 -1.21 -17.81 -8.71
C LYS A 249 -0.71 -16.80 -7.69
N LEU A 250 -1.65 -16.11 -7.07
CA LEU A 250 -1.40 -15.19 -5.95
C LEU A 250 -2.06 -15.73 -4.69
N GLU A 251 -1.52 -15.32 -3.56
CA GLU A 251 -2.15 -15.55 -2.26
C GLU A 251 -2.18 -14.24 -1.47
N PHE A 252 -3.33 -13.91 -0.89
CA PHE A 252 -3.56 -12.70 -0.12
C PHE A 252 -3.76 -13.02 1.35
N THR A 253 -2.96 -12.41 2.21
CA THR A 253 -3.10 -12.46 3.66
C THR A 253 -3.51 -11.09 4.15
N VAL A 254 -4.74 -10.96 4.63
CA VAL A 254 -5.22 -9.71 5.25
C VAL A 254 -4.86 -9.71 6.72
N TYR A 255 -4.35 -8.59 7.23
CA TYR A 255 -4.02 -8.42 8.62
C TYR A 255 -5.10 -7.62 9.32
N LYS A 256 -5.47 -8.07 10.52
CA LYS A 256 -6.32 -7.31 11.44
C LYS A 256 -5.59 -6.02 11.90
N PRO A 257 -6.32 -5.04 12.47
CA PRO A 257 -5.70 -3.84 13.07
C PRO A 257 -4.65 -4.16 14.14
N ASP A 258 -4.83 -5.26 14.88
CA ASP A 258 -3.87 -5.76 15.88
C ASP A 258 -2.64 -6.46 15.26
N GLY A 259 -2.50 -6.45 13.93
CA GLY A 259 -1.39 -7.06 13.21
C GLY A 259 -1.49 -8.58 13.07
N LYS A 260 -2.54 -9.24 13.56
CA LYS A 260 -2.68 -10.70 13.36
C LYS A 260 -3.08 -11.02 11.92
N PRO A 261 -2.38 -11.95 11.24
CA PRO A 261 -2.75 -12.38 9.91
C PRO A 261 -4.05 -13.22 9.96
N LEU A 262 -4.94 -12.97 9.01
CA LEU A 262 -6.06 -13.84 8.71
C LEU A 262 -5.62 -14.99 7.81
N LYS A 263 -6.49 -15.96 7.63
CA LYS A 263 -6.24 -17.10 6.75
C LYS A 263 -5.94 -16.60 5.32
N PRO A 264 -4.82 -17.03 4.71
CA PRO A 264 -4.50 -16.65 3.34
C PRO A 264 -5.57 -17.13 2.36
N GLN A 265 -5.84 -16.31 1.33
CA GLN A 265 -6.80 -16.60 0.27
C GLN A 265 -6.13 -16.59 -1.10
N SER A 266 -6.29 -17.69 -1.84
CA SER A 266 -5.74 -17.81 -3.18
C SER A 266 -6.56 -17.01 -4.19
N TYR A 267 -5.87 -16.40 -5.13
CA TYR A 267 -6.46 -15.67 -6.25
C TYR A 267 -5.67 -15.94 -7.53
N MET A 268 -6.36 -16.01 -8.66
CA MET A 268 -5.74 -16.14 -9.97
C MET A 268 -6.61 -15.50 -11.04
N ALA A 269 -6.01 -14.65 -11.86
CA ALA A 269 -6.72 -13.99 -12.94
C ALA A 269 -6.94 -14.92 -14.15
N THR A 270 -8.17 -15.02 -14.65
CA THR A 270 -8.53 -15.82 -15.85
C THR A 270 -8.96 -14.98 -17.06
N ARG A 271 -8.91 -13.64 -16.97
CA ARG A 271 -9.20 -12.68 -18.05
C ARG A 271 -8.27 -11.48 -17.99
N ILE A 272 -8.18 -10.75 -19.10
CA ILE A 272 -7.51 -9.45 -19.14
C ILE A 272 -8.34 -8.41 -18.38
N LYS A 273 -9.67 -8.39 -18.60
CA LYS A 273 -10.61 -7.56 -17.85
C LYS A 273 -11.42 -8.44 -16.90
N ASN A 274 -10.86 -8.70 -15.72
CA ASN A 274 -11.55 -9.47 -14.70
C ASN A 274 -12.57 -8.63 -13.94
N LYS A 275 -13.69 -9.25 -13.55
CA LYS A 275 -14.55 -8.68 -12.52
C LYS A 275 -13.77 -8.52 -11.20
N PRO A 276 -14.15 -7.57 -10.33
CA PRO A 276 -13.57 -7.49 -9.00
C PRO A 276 -13.68 -8.83 -8.28
N ALA A 277 -12.60 -9.23 -7.60
CA ALA A 277 -12.59 -10.44 -6.81
C ALA A 277 -12.88 -10.12 -5.34
N GLU A 278 -13.75 -10.91 -4.74
CA GLU A 278 -14.18 -10.74 -3.36
C GLU A 278 -13.35 -11.66 -2.45
N LEU A 279 -12.59 -11.08 -1.52
CA LEU A 279 -11.95 -11.80 -0.43
C LEU A 279 -12.84 -11.68 0.81
N ARG A 280 -13.53 -12.77 1.18
CA ARG A 280 -14.41 -12.81 2.35
C ARG A 280 -13.64 -13.20 3.59
N LEU A 281 -13.50 -12.28 4.52
CA LEU A 281 -12.78 -12.48 5.77
C LEU A 281 -13.68 -13.14 6.81
N ASP A 282 -13.15 -14.08 7.57
CA ASP A 282 -13.84 -14.65 8.73
C ASP A 282 -13.69 -13.73 9.95
N VAL A 283 -14.18 -12.50 9.83
CA VAL A 283 -14.21 -11.50 10.90
C VAL A 283 -15.54 -10.77 10.89
N ASP A 284 -16.06 -10.46 12.08
CA ASP A 284 -17.31 -9.73 12.28
C ASP A 284 -16.98 -8.25 12.56
N ILE A 285 -17.41 -7.35 11.68
CA ILE A 285 -17.23 -5.90 11.86
C ILE A 285 -18.25 -5.29 12.82
N THR A 286 -19.34 -6.00 13.16
CA THR A 286 -20.41 -5.50 14.04
C THR A 286 -20.18 -5.82 15.52
N LYS A 287 -19.19 -6.67 15.84
CA LYS A 287 -18.84 -7.09 17.21
C LYS A 287 -17.35 -6.96 17.55
N GLY A 288 -16.66 -5.96 16.98
CA GLY A 288 -15.23 -5.78 17.18
C GLY A 288 -14.89 -4.67 18.18
N SER A 289 -14.99 -4.90 19.49
CA SER A 289 -14.20 -4.11 20.44
C SER A 289 -12.76 -4.61 20.38
N THR A 290 -11.88 -3.87 19.71
CA THR A 290 -10.47 -3.93 20.07
C THR A 290 -10.24 -2.80 21.06
N THR A 291 -9.58 -3.09 22.18
CA THR A 291 -9.30 -2.10 23.22
C THR A 291 -8.53 -0.93 22.59
N PRO A 292 -9.02 0.31 22.73
CA PRO A 292 -8.28 1.48 22.28
C PRO A 292 -6.92 1.53 22.98
N ASN A 293 -5.85 1.71 22.20
CA ASN A 293 -4.50 2.07 22.65
C ASN A 293 -3.59 1.01 23.28
N ASP A 294 -3.61 -0.25 22.84
CA ASP A 294 -2.52 -1.15 23.23
C ASP A 294 -2.04 -2.12 22.14
N PRO A 295 -1.08 -1.70 21.30
CA PRO A 295 -0.16 -2.61 20.65
C PRO A 295 1.26 -2.42 21.22
N GLU A 296 1.69 -3.34 22.08
CA GLU A 296 3.12 -3.55 22.32
C GLU A 296 3.77 -4.10 21.05
N ILE A 297 4.55 -3.26 20.35
CA ILE A 297 5.40 -3.68 19.24
C ILE A 297 6.86 -3.64 19.72
N ASN A 298 7.46 -4.80 19.99
CA ASN A 298 8.90 -4.93 20.25
C ASN A 298 9.76 -4.83 18.96
N LYS A 299 9.38 -3.93 18.04
CA LYS A 299 10.19 -3.57 16.86
C LYS A 299 9.72 -2.25 16.25
N GLN A 300 10.57 -1.21 16.31
CA GLN A 300 10.35 0.03 15.57
C GLN A 300 10.35 -0.25 14.06
N VAL A 301 9.21 -0.06 13.41
CA VAL A 301 9.11 -0.03 11.94
C VAL A 301 9.50 1.37 11.48
N LYS A 302 10.69 1.51 10.88
CA LYS A 302 11.06 2.74 10.16
C LYS A 302 10.33 2.78 8.83
N VAL A 303 9.23 3.53 8.77
CA VAL A 303 8.68 4.04 7.50
C VAL A 303 9.61 5.17 7.05
N ASP A 304 10.08 5.15 5.79
CA ASP A 304 10.78 6.30 5.22
C ASP A 304 9.78 7.44 5.01
N ILE A 305 9.58 8.17 6.10
CA ILE A 305 8.61 9.26 6.21
C ILE A 305 9.24 10.59 5.81
N LEU A 306 10.54 10.63 5.50
CA LEU A 306 11.20 11.85 5.09
C LEU A 306 10.48 12.44 3.88
N ILE A 307 10.40 13.77 3.89
CA ILE A 307 9.90 14.53 2.77
C ILE A 307 11.04 14.58 1.74
N THR A 308 10.71 14.37 0.47
CA THR A 308 11.72 14.39 -0.60
C THR A 308 11.70 15.73 -1.34
N MET A 309 12.84 16.09 -1.95
CA MET A 309 12.93 17.25 -2.82
C MET A 309 11.94 17.13 -4.00
N GLU A 310 11.72 15.92 -4.53
CA GLU A 310 10.74 15.68 -5.59
C GLU A 310 9.31 16.04 -5.13
N GLN A 311 8.93 15.68 -3.90
CA GLN A 311 7.64 16.06 -3.34
C GLN A 311 7.51 17.58 -3.22
N MET A 312 8.55 18.26 -2.70
CA MET A 312 8.57 19.72 -2.61
C MET A 312 8.45 20.39 -3.99
N GLN A 313 9.16 19.90 -5.00
CA GLN A 313 9.10 20.43 -6.37
C GLN A 313 7.74 20.20 -7.03
N LYS A 314 7.08 19.06 -6.79
CA LYS A 314 5.70 18.84 -7.25
C LYS A 314 4.71 19.79 -6.61
N MET A 315 4.92 20.12 -5.34
CA MET A 315 4.06 21.06 -4.62
C MET A 315 4.28 22.49 -5.12
N TRP A 316 5.54 22.93 -5.29
CA TRP A 316 5.94 24.26 -5.78
C TRP A 316 6.74 24.24 -7.08
N PRO A 317 6.11 23.95 -8.24
CA PRO A 317 6.83 23.75 -9.50
C PRO A 317 7.46 25.02 -10.09
N ALA A 318 7.05 26.22 -9.66
CA ALA A 318 7.65 27.47 -10.13
C ALA A 318 8.95 27.88 -9.42
N VAL A 319 9.32 27.21 -8.33
CA VAL A 319 10.51 27.59 -7.57
C VAL A 319 11.74 26.98 -8.23
N LYS A 320 12.47 27.82 -8.97
CA LYS A 320 13.70 27.42 -9.66
C LYS A 320 14.92 27.37 -8.73
N ASN A 321 14.92 28.18 -7.65
CA ASN A 321 15.97 28.15 -6.64
C ASN A 321 15.71 27.02 -5.64
N VAL A 322 16.36 25.88 -5.88
CA VAL A 322 16.22 24.67 -5.05
C VAL A 322 16.96 24.76 -3.72
N GLU A 323 17.92 25.65 -3.56
CA GLU A 323 18.73 25.77 -2.34
C GLU A 323 17.90 26.24 -1.14
N ARG A 324 17.04 27.23 -1.35
CA ARG A 324 16.08 27.68 -0.34
C ARG A 324 15.14 26.56 0.10
N ILE A 325 14.59 25.82 -0.86
CA ILE A 325 13.71 24.68 -0.57
C ILE A 325 14.49 23.59 0.17
N LYS A 326 15.76 23.37 -0.18
CA LYS A 326 16.62 22.39 0.46
C LYS A 326 16.83 22.70 1.94
N ILE A 327 17.15 23.94 2.30
CA ILE A 327 17.32 24.33 3.71
C ILE A 327 16.04 24.08 4.51
N ILE A 328 14.88 24.44 3.94
CA ILE A 328 13.58 24.19 4.58
C ILE A 328 13.32 22.68 4.71
N LEU A 329 13.58 21.92 3.66
CA LEU A 329 13.41 20.48 3.63
C LEU A 329 14.28 19.78 4.69
N ASP A 330 15.56 20.15 4.74
CA ASP A 330 16.53 19.62 5.69
C ASP A 330 16.08 19.94 7.13
N GLU A 331 15.61 21.17 7.38
CA GLU A 331 15.07 21.55 8.68
C GLU A 331 13.84 20.72 9.07
N LEU A 332 12.84 20.56 8.18
CA LEU A 332 11.65 19.76 8.44
C LEU A 332 11.98 18.28 8.68
N ASN A 333 12.90 17.73 7.90
CA ASN A 333 13.31 16.33 7.98
C ASN A 333 14.13 16.03 9.24
N ASN A 334 14.95 16.97 9.71
CA ASN A 334 15.81 16.78 10.87
C ASN A 334 15.03 16.45 12.16
N GLY A 335 13.85 17.04 12.33
CA GLY A 335 12.97 16.82 13.48
C GLY A 335 11.64 16.18 13.13
N ILE A 336 11.52 15.47 12.01
CA ILE A 336 10.22 15.07 11.43
C ILE A 336 9.26 14.36 12.40
N ILE A 337 9.82 13.57 13.33
CA ILE A 337 9.06 12.86 14.38
C ILE A 337 8.64 13.82 15.50
N ASP A 338 9.57 14.60 16.01
CA ASP A 338 9.33 15.55 17.11
C ASP A 338 8.35 16.66 16.67
N TYR A 339 8.42 17.04 15.40
CA TYR A 339 7.57 18.01 14.75
C TYR A 339 6.18 17.48 14.40
N LYS A 340 5.89 16.20 14.68
CA LYS A 340 4.62 15.55 14.33
C LYS A 340 4.31 15.69 12.84
N LEU A 341 5.31 15.45 12.01
CA LEU A 341 5.20 15.34 10.54
C LEU A 341 5.50 13.91 10.08
N ASP A 342 5.41 12.96 11.01
CA ASP A 342 5.68 11.53 10.91
C ASP A 342 4.52 10.71 10.31
N THR A 343 3.52 11.37 9.72
CA THR A 343 2.51 10.70 8.90
C THR A 343 2.31 11.46 7.59
N ARG A 344 2.01 10.72 6.52
CA ARG A 344 1.72 11.30 5.20
C ARG A 344 0.53 12.25 5.23
N LEU A 345 -0.46 11.97 6.06
CA LEU A 345 -1.63 12.82 6.24
C LEU A 345 -1.27 14.15 6.93
N ARG A 346 -0.46 14.12 8.00
CA ARG A 346 0.04 15.33 8.66
C ARG A 346 0.89 16.18 7.72
N GLN A 347 1.77 15.54 6.93
CA GLN A 347 2.54 16.22 5.88
C GLN A 347 1.64 16.91 4.85
N ALA A 348 0.60 16.22 4.37
CA ALA A 348 -0.33 16.78 3.40
C ALA A 348 -1.08 18.00 3.96
N HIS A 349 -1.60 17.92 5.20
CA HIS A 349 -2.25 19.04 5.88
C HIS A 349 -1.29 20.21 6.08
N PHE A 350 -0.10 19.96 6.62
CA PHE A 350 0.91 20.99 6.86
C PHE A 350 1.30 21.70 5.54
N MET A 351 1.65 20.94 4.50
CA MET A 351 2.11 21.49 3.23
C MET A 351 1.01 22.25 2.47
N ALA A 352 -0.25 21.84 2.61
CA ALA A 352 -1.38 22.56 2.04
C ALA A 352 -1.52 23.97 2.65
N GLN A 353 -1.37 24.07 3.98
CA GLN A 353 -1.44 25.34 4.68
C GLN A 353 -0.24 26.21 4.34
N VAL A 354 0.98 25.64 4.33
CA VAL A 354 2.18 26.35 3.90
C VAL A 354 2.03 26.90 2.48
N PHE A 355 1.46 26.12 1.55
CA PHE A 355 1.23 26.58 0.17
C PHE A 355 0.26 27.75 0.12
N ALA A 356 -0.78 27.73 0.95
CA ALA A 356 -1.74 28.81 1.02
C ALA A 356 -1.14 30.13 1.54
N GLU A 357 -0.18 30.07 2.46
CA GLU A 357 0.47 31.26 3.03
C GLU A 357 1.62 31.79 2.16
N SER A 358 2.44 30.88 1.62
CA SER A 358 3.64 31.22 0.85
C SER A 358 3.37 31.42 -0.64
N GLY A 359 2.21 30.95 -1.12
CA GLY A 359 1.78 31.00 -2.50
C GLY A 359 2.63 30.16 -3.45
N TYR A 360 2.32 30.29 -4.74
CA TYR A 360 2.94 29.50 -5.81
C TYR A 360 4.46 29.72 -5.96
N LEU A 361 4.96 30.90 -5.56
CA LEU A 361 6.38 31.27 -5.61
C LEU A 361 7.16 30.92 -4.34
N PHE A 362 6.48 30.35 -3.33
CA PHE A 362 7.06 29.99 -2.03
C PHE A 362 7.76 31.19 -1.37
N SER A 363 7.04 32.31 -1.29
CA SER A 363 7.53 33.57 -0.73
C SER A 363 7.59 33.49 0.80
N LEU A 364 8.69 33.99 1.38
CA LEU A 364 8.90 34.00 2.84
C LEU A 364 8.63 35.38 3.48
N ARG A 365 8.15 36.33 2.67
CA ARG A 365 7.85 37.70 3.08
C ARG A 365 6.69 38.22 2.26
N GLU A 366 5.80 38.97 2.90
CA GLU A 366 4.75 39.70 2.21
C GLU A 366 5.35 40.76 1.26
N ASN A 367 4.80 40.85 0.04
CA ASN A 367 5.27 41.77 -0.99
C ASN A 367 4.36 43.00 -1.11
N ILE A 368 4.32 43.81 -0.05
CA ILE A 368 3.46 45.00 0.03
C ILE A 368 3.83 46.05 -1.03
N ALA A 369 5.10 46.16 -1.42
CA ALA A 369 5.52 47.08 -2.48
C ALA A 369 4.78 46.85 -3.82
N ALA A 370 4.39 45.60 -4.10
CA ALA A 370 3.65 45.22 -5.30
C ALA A 370 2.13 45.43 -5.22
N TYR A 371 1.58 45.83 -4.07
CA TYR A 371 0.13 45.98 -3.93
C TYR A 371 -0.38 47.15 -4.77
N THR A 372 -1.42 46.88 -5.55
CA THR A 372 -2.21 47.87 -6.27
C THR A 372 -3.32 48.43 -5.37
N GLU A 373 -3.99 49.50 -5.81
CA GLU A 373 -5.20 50.03 -5.14
C GLU A 373 -6.21 48.91 -4.87
N LYS A 374 -6.45 48.05 -5.86
CA LYS A 374 -7.37 46.91 -5.72
C LYS A 374 -6.91 45.95 -4.62
N ASN A 375 -5.63 45.60 -4.57
CA ASN A 375 -5.12 44.69 -3.53
C ASN A 375 -5.32 45.26 -2.13
N LEU A 376 -5.12 46.57 -1.94
CA LEU A 376 -5.34 47.24 -0.66
C LEU A 376 -6.82 47.20 -0.26
N LEU A 377 -7.72 47.52 -1.19
CA LEU A 377 -9.16 47.50 -0.95
C LEU A 377 -9.70 46.10 -0.65
N ASP A 378 -9.15 45.06 -1.30
CA ASP A 378 -9.63 43.69 -1.11
C ASP A 378 -9.13 43.06 0.19
N ASN A 379 -7.89 43.35 0.59
CA ASN A 379 -7.20 42.57 1.63
C ASN A 379 -6.98 43.32 2.95
N MET A 380 -7.11 44.65 2.98
CA MET A 380 -6.74 45.44 4.16
C MET A 380 -7.91 46.25 4.71
N GLY A 381 -8.37 45.88 5.91
CA GLY A 381 -9.52 46.53 6.57
C GLY A 381 -9.35 48.03 6.87
N TYR A 382 -8.13 48.55 6.91
CA TYR A 382 -7.90 50.01 6.94
C TYR A 382 -8.34 50.66 5.63
N TYR A 383 -7.82 50.20 4.50
CA TYR A 383 -8.13 50.76 3.18
C TYR A 383 -9.58 50.50 2.74
N GLN A 384 -10.22 49.46 3.25
CA GLN A 384 -11.67 49.27 3.08
C GLN A 384 -12.50 50.42 3.66
N ARG A 385 -12.05 50.99 4.80
CA ARG A 385 -12.67 52.14 5.48
C ARG A 385 -12.14 53.48 4.96
N ASN A 386 -10.89 53.51 4.50
CA ASN A 386 -10.18 54.70 4.03
C ASN A 386 -9.85 54.58 2.53
N ARG A 387 -10.89 54.40 1.71
CA ARG A 387 -10.74 54.01 0.29
C ARG A 387 -9.92 55.01 -0.53
N ALA A 388 -10.06 56.31 -0.25
CA ALA A 388 -9.34 57.36 -0.97
C ALA A 388 -7.81 57.25 -0.82
N GLU A 389 -7.33 56.75 0.33
CA GLU A 389 -5.90 56.59 0.59
C GLU A 389 -5.28 55.42 -0.19
N ALA A 390 -6.09 54.42 -0.59
CA ALA A 390 -5.59 53.24 -1.29
C ALA A 390 -4.91 53.61 -2.61
N LYS A 391 -5.51 54.53 -3.38
CA LYS A 391 -4.94 55.01 -4.65
C LYS A 391 -3.64 55.80 -4.43
N ILE A 392 -3.60 56.62 -3.40
CA ILE A 392 -2.45 57.48 -3.07
C ILE A 392 -1.26 56.60 -2.65
N ASP A 393 -1.48 55.72 -1.68
CA ASP A 393 -0.41 54.91 -1.10
C ASP A 393 0.09 53.83 -2.08
N ALA A 394 -0.81 53.30 -2.93
CA ALA A 394 -0.42 52.37 -3.99
C ALA A 394 0.48 53.02 -5.06
N ALA A 395 0.38 54.34 -5.26
CA ALA A 395 1.14 55.09 -6.26
C ALA A 395 2.55 55.53 -5.79
N ILE A 396 2.89 55.30 -4.51
CA ILE A 396 4.23 55.62 -3.98
C ILE A 396 5.29 54.82 -4.76
N LYS A 397 6.25 55.51 -5.38
CA LYS A 397 7.29 54.88 -6.22
C LYS A 397 8.43 54.25 -5.41
N ASP A 398 8.81 54.89 -4.31
CA ASP A 398 9.81 54.34 -3.40
C ASP A 398 9.22 53.11 -2.68
N LYS A 399 9.80 51.93 -2.93
CA LYS A 399 9.27 50.67 -2.42
C LYS A 399 9.30 50.60 -0.90
N VAL A 400 10.38 51.08 -0.27
CA VAL A 400 10.54 51.01 1.19
C VAL A 400 9.55 51.95 1.87
N LEU A 401 9.44 53.18 1.36
CA LEU A 401 8.46 54.15 1.84
C LEU A 401 7.03 53.64 1.63
N LYS A 402 6.74 53.04 0.48
CA LYS A 402 5.42 52.46 0.18
C LYS A 402 5.06 51.37 1.19
N GLU A 403 5.98 50.43 1.43
CA GLU A 403 5.74 49.36 2.41
C GLU A 403 5.55 49.91 3.82
N LYS A 404 6.43 50.82 4.26
CA LYS A 404 6.34 51.44 5.58
C LYS A 404 5.01 52.15 5.78
N THR A 405 4.60 52.95 4.79
CA THR A 405 3.34 53.69 4.80
C THR A 405 2.14 52.75 4.90
N ILE A 406 2.08 51.75 4.01
CA ILE A 406 0.94 50.82 3.94
C ILE A 406 0.87 49.96 5.20
N CYS A 407 1.98 49.40 5.66
CA CYS A 407 2.01 48.52 6.82
C CYS A 407 1.67 49.26 8.11
N ASN A 408 2.20 50.47 8.31
CA ASN A 408 1.87 51.25 9.51
C ASN A 408 0.40 51.69 9.54
N LYS A 409 -0.21 51.97 8.38
CA LYS A 409 -1.66 52.24 8.33
C LYS A 409 -2.49 50.97 8.57
N ALA A 410 -2.14 49.86 7.93
CA ALA A 410 -2.94 48.64 7.96
C ALA A 410 -2.77 47.76 9.21
N TYR A 411 -1.57 47.76 9.81
CA TYR A 411 -1.19 46.81 10.86
C TYR A 411 -1.03 47.43 12.26
N MET A 412 -0.99 48.76 12.41
CA MET A 412 -0.99 49.39 13.74
C MET A 412 -2.33 49.19 14.45
N ASP A 413 -2.30 48.91 15.76
CA ASP A 413 -3.52 48.60 16.52
C ASP A 413 -4.47 49.78 16.63
N VAL A 414 -3.95 51.02 16.60
CA VAL A 414 -4.74 52.26 16.58
C VAL A 414 -5.73 52.28 15.40
N ASN A 415 -5.38 51.59 14.31
CA ASN A 415 -6.12 51.54 13.07
C ASN A 415 -6.95 50.25 12.92
N ARG A 416 -6.96 49.36 13.92
CA ARG A 416 -7.59 48.03 13.85
C ARG A 416 -8.66 47.87 14.93
N PRO A 417 -9.70 47.05 14.69
CA PRO A 417 -10.64 46.73 15.75
C PRO A 417 -9.95 45.91 16.85
N LYS A 418 -10.33 46.13 18.11
CA LYS A 418 -9.69 45.51 19.29
C LYS A 418 -9.59 43.98 19.21
N ASN A 419 -10.60 43.32 18.64
CA ASN A 419 -10.63 41.86 18.47
C ASN A 419 -9.73 41.33 17.33
N ARG A 420 -9.05 42.21 16.59
CA ARG A 420 -8.04 41.87 15.56
C ARG A 420 -6.73 42.61 15.76
N ALA A 421 -6.48 43.07 16.99
CA ALA A 421 -5.23 43.69 17.40
C ALA A 421 -4.05 42.72 17.17
N LEU A 422 -2.92 43.27 16.76
CA LEU A 422 -1.68 42.57 16.45
C LEU A 422 -0.59 42.85 17.50
N GLY A 423 -0.90 43.64 18.53
CA GLY A 423 0.04 44.11 19.54
C GLY A 423 0.96 45.24 19.04
N ASN A 424 0.65 45.82 17.88
CA ASN A 424 1.47 46.85 17.23
C ASN A 424 1.13 48.22 17.83
N ILE A 425 1.91 48.63 18.82
CA ILE A 425 1.66 49.83 19.64
C ILE A 425 2.84 50.81 19.67
N LYS A 426 4.04 50.36 19.30
CA LYS A 426 5.20 51.25 19.15
C LYS A 426 5.26 51.80 17.73
N GLU A 427 5.92 52.94 17.58
CA GLU A 427 6.18 53.52 16.28
C GLU A 427 6.79 52.49 15.33
N ASP A 428 6.32 52.48 14.08
CA ASP A 428 6.75 51.59 13.01
C ASP A 428 6.52 50.08 13.22
N ASP A 429 5.80 49.66 14.27
CA ASP A 429 5.51 48.25 14.50
C ASP A 429 4.79 47.58 13.33
N GLY A 430 3.92 48.32 12.64
CA GLY A 430 3.21 47.81 11.47
C GLY A 430 4.17 47.32 10.39
N TYR A 431 5.19 48.10 10.07
CA TYR A 431 6.24 47.72 9.12
C TYR A 431 7.28 46.75 9.72
N LYS A 432 7.74 46.99 10.95
CA LYS A 432 8.74 46.14 11.62
C LYS A 432 8.26 44.68 11.70
N PHE A 433 6.98 44.46 11.98
CA PHE A 433 6.36 43.13 12.09
C PHE A 433 5.44 42.77 10.90
N ILE A 434 5.86 43.14 9.68
CA ILE A 434 5.26 42.65 8.42
C ILE A 434 5.22 41.11 8.36
N GLY A 435 4.35 40.54 7.53
CA GLY A 435 4.22 39.10 7.34
C GLY A 435 5.51 38.43 6.85
N ARG A 436 6.02 37.45 7.61
CA ARG A 436 7.22 36.66 7.27
C ARG A 436 7.07 35.16 7.57
N GLY A 437 7.92 34.36 6.95
CA GLY A 437 8.06 32.92 7.17
C GLY A 437 6.96 32.08 6.49
N LEU A 438 7.00 30.77 6.71
CA LEU A 438 6.09 29.83 6.05
C LEU A 438 4.62 29.95 6.51
N LYS A 439 4.37 30.58 7.65
CA LYS A 439 3.03 30.79 8.22
C LYS A 439 2.52 32.23 8.04
N MET A 440 3.30 33.11 7.41
CA MET A 440 3.05 34.54 7.33
C MET A 440 2.75 35.16 8.71
N THR A 441 3.74 35.07 9.61
CA THR A 441 3.68 35.65 10.95
C THR A 441 3.68 37.16 10.85
N THR A 442 2.61 37.81 11.33
CA THR A 442 2.40 39.27 11.25
C THR A 442 2.05 39.84 12.61
N GLY A 443 2.64 40.97 13.00
CA GLY A 443 2.34 41.71 14.23
C GLY A 443 3.21 41.36 15.44
N ARG A 444 3.55 42.38 16.23
CA ARG A 444 4.42 42.29 17.42
C ARG A 444 4.00 41.16 18.35
N TYR A 445 2.69 41.00 18.61
CA TYR A 445 2.18 39.95 19.47
C TYR A 445 2.63 38.57 18.98
N ASN A 446 2.44 38.28 17.70
CA ASN A 446 2.77 36.97 17.12
C ASN A 446 4.28 36.73 17.06
N TYR A 447 5.08 37.75 16.74
CA TYR A 447 6.54 37.66 16.82
C TYR A 447 7.01 37.39 18.26
N THR A 448 6.42 38.08 19.24
CA THR A 448 6.74 37.88 20.67
C THR A 448 6.34 36.47 21.14
N GLN A 449 5.21 35.95 20.65
CA GLN A 449 4.84 34.55 20.95
C GLN A 449 5.86 33.59 20.33
N PHE A 450 6.20 33.76 19.06
CA PHE A 450 7.20 32.92 18.41
C PHE A 450 8.53 32.94 19.16
N ASP A 451 9.04 34.14 19.49
CA ASP A 451 10.25 34.35 20.28
C ASP A 451 10.21 33.62 21.64
N LYS A 452 9.09 33.72 22.37
CA LYS A 452 8.90 33.03 23.65
C LYS A 452 8.85 31.51 23.53
N PHE A 453 8.29 30.98 22.45
CA PHE A 453 8.15 29.52 22.26
C PHE A 453 9.40 28.89 21.64
N TYR A 454 10.18 29.66 20.88
CA TYR A 454 11.33 29.16 20.14
C TYR A 454 12.36 28.40 21.00
N PRO A 455 12.81 28.89 22.17
CA PRO A 455 13.80 28.20 23.00
C PRO A 455 13.31 26.87 23.57
N LYS A 456 11.99 26.59 23.55
CA LYS A 456 11.45 25.31 24.00
C LYS A 456 11.71 24.18 23.01
N ALA A 457 11.86 24.52 21.72
CA ALA A 457 12.18 23.57 20.65
C ALA A 457 13.66 23.64 20.24
N TRP A 458 14.31 24.81 20.39
CA TRP A 458 15.72 25.01 20.03
C TRP A 458 16.46 25.80 21.13
N SER A 459 16.71 25.15 22.26
CA SER A 459 17.32 25.77 23.46
C SER A 459 18.76 26.25 23.28
N ASP A 460 19.47 25.69 22.29
CA ASP A 460 20.88 25.97 22.07
C ASP A 460 21.12 27.26 21.27
N GLU A 461 20.05 27.85 20.73
CA GLU A 461 20.10 29.09 19.96
C GLU A 461 19.54 30.26 20.77
N LYS A 462 20.38 31.27 20.99
CA LYS A 462 20.00 32.52 21.66
C LYS A 462 19.73 33.59 20.61
N LEU A 463 18.48 33.66 20.16
CA LEU A 463 18.01 34.63 19.16
C LEU A 463 16.92 35.52 19.77
N ASP A 464 16.77 36.71 19.20
CA ASP A 464 15.68 37.64 19.52
C ASP A 464 14.98 38.04 18.22
N PHE A 465 13.81 37.44 17.99
CA PHE A 465 12.99 37.66 16.80
C PHE A 465 12.11 38.92 16.92
N VAL A 466 11.99 39.51 18.11
CA VAL A 466 11.29 40.78 18.30
C VAL A 466 12.21 41.94 17.93
N GLU A 467 13.49 41.83 18.28
CA GLU A 467 14.50 42.80 17.90
C GLU A 467 14.95 42.65 16.46
N ASN A 468 15.15 41.40 16.00
CA ASN A 468 15.63 41.05 14.65
C ASN A 468 14.57 40.25 13.85
N PRO A 469 13.41 40.85 13.51
CA PRO A 469 12.30 40.15 12.87
C PRO A 469 12.62 39.63 11.46
N GLU A 470 13.60 40.20 10.77
CA GLU A 470 14.09 39.75 9.47
C GLU A 470 14.76 38.37 9.49
N LEU A 471 15.17 37.88 10.67
CA LEU A 471 15.62 36.49 10.82
C LEU A 471 14.57 35.50 10.29
N ILE A 472 13.27 35.79 10.46
CA ILE A 472 12.18 34.93 9.99
C ILE A 472 12.13 34.80 8.46
N GLU A 473 12.76 35.71 7.71
CA GLU A 473 12.88 35.60 6.24
C GLU A 473 13.91 34.55 5.81
N GLN A 474 14.81 34.16 6.70
CA GLN A 474 15.79 33.12 6.42
C GLN A 474 15.11 31.75 6.36
N PRO A 475 15.47 30.86 5.42
CA PRO A 475 14.71 29.63 5.17
C PRO A 475 14.59 28.72 6.39
N LYS A 476 15.66 28.62 7.20
CA LYS A 476 15.68 27.88 8.47
C LYS A 476 14.61 28.38 9.43
N TYR A 477 14.63 29.66 9.78
CA TYR A 477 13.70 30.25 10.74
C TYR A 477 12.29 30.37 10.18
N ALA A 478 12.15 30.58 8.87
CA ALA A 478 10.87 30.54 8.18
C ALA A 478 10.15 29.20 8.38
N ALA A 479 10.86 28.07 8.24
CA ALA A 479 10.31 26.75 8.53
C ALA A 479 9.88 26.62 9.99
N ARG A 480 10.75 27.05 10.91
CA ARG A 480 10.51 26.99 12.35
C ARG A 480 9.29 27.79 12.80
N THR A 481 8.95 28.90 12.16
CA THR A 481 7.70 29.62 12.47
C THR A 481 6.44 28.77 12.25
N ALA A 482 6.39 28.05 11.12
CA ALA A 482 5.26 27.16 10.83
C ALA A 482 5.24 25.96 11.78
N LEU A 483 6.41 25.41 12.13
CA LEU A 483 6.54 24.31 13.09
C LEU A 483 6.07 24.70 14.49
N VAL A 484 6.50 25.86 15.00
CA VAL A 484 6.06 26.36 16.32
C VAL A 484 4.55 26.53 16.33
N TYR A 485 3.97 27.12 15.28
CA TYR A 485 2.53 27.28 15.19
C TYR A 485 1.79 25.94 15.14
N TRP A 486 2.27 25.02 14.32
CA TRP A 486 1.75 23.66 14.17
C TRP A 486 1.71 22.91 15.50
N LEU A 487 2.81 22.96 16.25
CA LEU A 487 2.97 22.28 17.53
C LEU A 487 2.17 22.96 18.65
N ALA A 488 2.31 24.28 18.80
CA ALA A 488 1.67 25.04 19.88
C ALA A 488 0.14 24.97 19.82
N ASN A 489 -0.44 24.91 18.61
CA ASN A 489 -1.88 24.80 18.40
C ASN A 489 -2.36 23.36 18.21
N LYS A 490 -1.47 22.36 18.36
CA LYS A 490 -1.76 20.94 18.17
C LYS A 490 -2.50 20.63 16.87
N LEU A 491 -2.10 21.29 15.78
CA LEU A 491 -2.78 21.11 14.48
C LEU A 491 -2.60 19.68 13.94
N TYR A 492 -1.59 18.95 14.41
CA TYR A 492 -1.41 17.53 14.15
C TYR A 492 -2.56 16.67 14.69
N ASP A 493 -3.09 16.96 15.89
CA ASP A 493 -4.24 16.23 16.44
C ASP A 493 -5.48 16.44 15.58
N MET A 494 -5.66 17.66 15.06
CA MET A 494 -6.76 17.96 14.14
C MET A 494 -6.56 17.27 12.79
N ALA A 495 -5.33 17.22 12.27
CA ALA A 495 -5.00 16.52 11.04
C ALA A 495 -5.28 15.01 11.12
N ASP A 496 -5.13 14.42 12.30
CA ASP A 496 -5.42 13.00 12.55
C ASP A 496 -6.92 12.69 12.54
N LEU A 497 -7.81 13.69 12.58
CA LEU A 497 -9.25 13.49 12.40
C LEU A 497 -9.62 13.09 10.96
N GLY A 498 -8.66 13.11 10.03
CA GLY A 498 -8.78 12.50 8.72
C GLY A 498 -8.55 13.44 7.54
N ALA A 499 -8.82 12.92 6.34
CA ALA A 499 -8.54 13.57 5.06
C ALA A 499 -9.77 14.28 4.44
N THR A 500 -10.70 14.75 5.26
CA THR A 500 -11.92 15.42 4.80
C THR A 500 -11.72 16.93 4.67
N HIS A 501 -12.48 17.57 3.80
CA HIS A 501 -12.47 19.04 3.67
C HIS A 501 -12.92 19.75 4.95
N THR A 502 -13.76 19.10 5.77
CA THR A 502 -14.16 19.64 7.08
C THR A 502 -12.97 19.76 8.04
N VAL A 503 -12.07 18.78 8.03
CA VAL A 503 -10.83 18.83 8.81
C VAL A 503 -9.90 19.94 8.29
N VAL A 504 -9.74 20.04 6.97
CA VAL A 504 -8.96 21.12 6.34
C VAL A 504 -9.48 22.50 6.73
N ASP A 505 -10.81 22.67 6.73
CA ASP A 505 -11.45 23.91 7.15
C ASP A 505 -11.19 24.22 8.63
N GLY A 506 -11.24 23.20 9.50
CA GLY A 506 -10.92 23.35 10.91
C GLY A 506 -9.50 23.87 11.12
N ILE A 507 -8.52 23.23 10.46
CA ILE A 507 -7.11 23.63 10.54
C ILE A 507 -6.94 25.04 9.98
N THR A 508 -7.59 25.34 8.86
CA THR A 508 -7.58 26.66 8.23
C THR A 508 -8.10 27.74 9.16
N ARG A 509 -9.21 27.51 9.88
CA ARG A 509 -9.78 28.50 10.82
C ARG A 509 -8.90 28.68 12.05
N GLY A 510 -8.19 27.65 12.49
CA GLY A 510 -7.16 27.80 13.52
C GLY A 510 -6.07 28.77 13.05
N ILE A 511 -5.53 28.51 11.86
CA ILE A 511 -4.45 29.27 11.20
C ILE A 511 -4.85 30.70 10.81
N ASN A 512 -6.08 30.89 10.34
CA ASN A 512 -6.66 32.14 9.89
C ASN A 512 -8.14 32.17 10.28
N ALA A 513 -8.42 32.71 11.46
CA ALA A 513 -9.78 32.84 12.01
C ALA A 513 -10.72 33.68 11.12
N GLY A 514 -10.17 34.50 10.22
CA GLY A 514 -10.91 35.31 9.26
C GLY A 514 -11.06 34.69 7.87
N ALA A 515 -10.73 33.41 7.69
CA ALA A 515 -10.78 32.75 6.38
C ALA A 515 -12.18 32.82 5.75
N THR A 516 -12.25 33.34 4.52
CA THR A 516 -13.48 33.41 3.73
C THR A 516 -13.81 32.05 3.11
N SER A 517 -15.03 31.88 2.61
CA SER A 517 -15.42 30.66 1.88
C SER A 517 -14.51 30.37 0.69
N THR A 518 -14.06 31.40 -0.02
CA THR A 518 -13.11 31.27 -1.13
C THR A 518 -11.76 30.72 -0.67
N MET A 519 -11.21 31.26 0.43
CA MET A 519 -9.94 30.77 0.99
C MET A 519 -10.03 29.32 1.49
N LEU A 520 -11.19 28.92 2.04
CA LEU A 520 -11.43 27.53 2.43
C LEU A 520 -11.42 26.61 1.20
N ILE A 521 -12.09 26.99 0.11
CA ILE A 521 -12.11 26.23 -1.15
C ILE A 521 -10.70 26.08 -1.73
N GLU A 522 -9.91 27.15 -1.75
CA GLU A 522 -8.52 27.10 -2.23
C GLU A 522 -7.67 26.15 -1.40
N ARG A 523 -7.75 26.23 -0.06
CA ARG A 523 -6.97 25.36 0.84
C ARG A 523 -7.36 23.90 0.75
N ARG A 524 -8.63 23.58 0.50
CA ARG A 524 -9.09 22.22 0.19
C ARG A 524 -8.43 21.68 -1.08
N SER A 525 -8.38 22.49 -2.14
CA SER A 525 -7.69 22.13 -3.40
C SER A 525 -6.19 21.89 -3.19
N TYR A 526 -5.53 22.75 -2.39
CA TYR A 526 -4.12 22.54 -2.04
C TYR A 526 -3.90 21.28 -1.21
N PHE A 527 -4.83 20.95 -0.31
CA PHE A 527 -4.79 19.70 0.43
C PHE A 527 -4.97 18.47 -0.47
N ASP A 528 -5.91 18.49 -1.40
CA ASP A 528 -6.09 17.39 -2.35
C ASP A 528 -4.85 17.20 -3.22
N LYS A 529 -4.22 18.29 -3.66
CA LYS A 529 -2.92 18.25 -4.34
C LYS A 529 -1.85 17.63 -3.43
N ALA A 530 -1.69 18.13 -2.21
CA ALA A 530 -0.68 17.63 -1.28
C ALA A 530 -0.87 16.14 -0.97
N LYS A 531 -2.10 15.68 -0.74
CA LYS A 531 -2.43 14.27 -0.48
C LYS A 531 -1.97 13.33 -1.60
N THR A 532 -1.97 13.78 -2.86
CA THR A 532 -1.46 12.97 -3.99
C THR A 532 0.07 12.91 -4.05
N ILE A 533 0.74 13.94 -3.53
CA ILE A 533 2.20 14.12 -3.57
C ILE A 533 2.87 13.40 -2.39
N PHE A 534 2.34 13.60 -1.17
CA PHE A 534 2.87 13.05 0.07
C PHE A 534 2.11 11.76 0.43
N LYS A 535 2.32 10.68 -0.33
CA LYS A 535 1.67 9.36 -0.15
C LYS A 535 2.60 8.26 0.33
#